data_AF-A0A534RNQ7-F1
#
_entry.id   AF-A0A534RNQ7-F1
#
_cell.length_a   1.000
_cell.length_b   1.000
_cell.length_c   1.000
_cell.angle_alpha   90.00
_cell.angle_beta   90.00
_cell.angle_gamma   90.00
#
_symmetry.space_group_name_H-M   'P 1'
#
loop_
_entity.id
_entity.type
_entity.pdbx_description
1 polymer ?
#
loop_
_entity_poly.entity_id
_entity_poly.type
_entity_poly.pdbx_seq_one_letter_code
_entity_poly.pdbx_strand_id
1 'polypeptide(L)' 'MPKAGFWAIDPTRKISFGKDGWWYANDERIQNRRINLLFSQNLRKTPAGTYEVAIGWDRVAVEIEDAPYVV' A
#
# COMPACT_ATOMS: atom_id res chain seq x y z
N MET A 1 2.20 20.62 9.34
CA MET A 1 2.07 20.17 7.93
C MET A 1 3.40 19.57 7.49
N PRO A 2 3.47 18.27 7.13
CA PRO A 2 4.69 17.70 6.56
C PRO A 2 4.93 18.29 5.16
N LYS A 3 6.05 19.02 4.99
CA LYS A 3 6.52 19.49 3.68
C LYS A 3 7.43 18.43 3.06
N ALA A 4 7.39 18.34 1.73
CA ALA A 4 8.28 17.56 0.86
C ALA A 4 8.28 16.03 1.05
N GLY A 5 7.52 15.34 0.20
CA GLY A 5 7.94 14.12 -0.53
C GLY A 5 8.21 12.82 0.22
N PHE A 6 8.43 12.84 1.53
CA PHE A 6 8.82 11.68 2.32
C PHE A 6 7.59 11.09 3.01
N TRP A 7 7.00 10.06 2.40
CA TRP A 7 6.16 9.14 3.15
C TRP A 7 7.07 8.20 3.93
N ALA A 8 7.32 8.56 5.20
CA ALA A 8 7.77 7.56 6.15
C ALA A 8 6.73 6.44 6.17
N ILE A 9 7.17 5.21 5.90
CA ILE A 9 6.34 4.03 6.09
C ILE A 9 6.19 3.86 7.60
N ASP A 10 5.08 4.39 8.10
CA ASP A 10 4.70 4.34 9.50
C ASP A 10 4.08 2.97 9.77
N PRO A 11 4.74 2.08 10.54
CA PRO A 11 4.27 0.70 10.76
C PRO A 11 2.96 0.65 11.57
N THR A 12 2.49 1.78 12.12
CA THR A 12 1.19 1.87 12.79
C THR A 12 0.04 2.20 11.85
N ARG A 13 0.31 2.53 10.58
CA ARG A 13 -0.73 2.82 9.59
C ARG A 13 -1.17 1.55 8.89
N LYS A 14 -2.49 1.34 8.88
CA LYS A 14 -3.14 0.35 8.02
C LYS A 14 -2.94 0.78 6.57
N ILE A 15 -2.19 0.02 5.79
CA ILE A 15 -2.06 0.22 4.35
C ILE A 15 -2.91 -0.83 3.64
N SER A 16 -3.79 -0.39 2.75
CA SER A 16 -4.57 -1.30 1.90
C SER A 16 -4.49 -0.93 0.42
N PHE A 17 -4.64 -1.94 -0.43
CA PHE A 17 -4.88 -1.79 -1.85
C PHE A 17 -6.34 -2.10 -2.13
N GLY A 18 -7.10 -1.07 -2.51
CA GLY A 18 -8.52 -1.15 -2.77
C GLY A 18 -8.84 -1.77 -4.12
N LYS A 19 -10.02 -2.40 -4.21
CA LYS A 19 -10.55 -3.00 -5.45
C LYS A 19 -10.78 -1.99 -6.59
N ASP A 20 -10.74 -0.68 -6.31
CA ASP A 20 -10.80 0.40 -7.30
C ASP A 20 -9.44 0.74 -7.93
N GLY A 21 -8.38 0.02 -7.54
CA GLY A 21 -7.00 0.23 -7.99
C GLY A 21 -6.27 1.34 -7.23
N TRP A 22 -6.80 1.83 -6.11
CA TRP A 22 -6.15 2.86 -5.31
C TRP A 22 -5.56 2.31 -4.02
N TRP A 23 -4.47 2.97 -3.59
CA TRP A 23 -3.86 2.73 -2.30
C TRP A 23 -4.49 3.64 -1.24
N TYR A 24 -4.66 3.10 -0.04
CA TYR A 24 -5.25 3.76 1.11
C TYR A 24 -4.31 3.66 2.31
N ALA A 25 -4.36 4.67 3.19
CA ALA A 25 -3.68 4.68 4.48
C ALA A 25 -4.69 5.09 5.55
N ASN A 26 -4.92 4.21 6.54
CA ASN A 26 -5.99 4.37 7.54
C ASN A 26 -7.35 4.69 6.88
N ASP A 27 -7.69 3.95 5.84
CA ASP A 27 -8.90 4.08 5.02
C ASP A 27 -9.05 5.42 4.26
N GLU A 28 -8.05 6.33 4.33
CA GLU A 28 -7.97 7.52 3.48
C GLU A 28 -7.23 7.23 2.17
N ARG A 29 -7.82 7.59 1.02
CA ARG A 29 -7.25 7.35 -0.30
C ARG A 29 -6.02 8.21 -0.58
N ILE A 30 -4.89 7.57 -0.91
CA ILE A 30 -3.65 8.22 -1.32
C ILE A 30 -3.82 8.80 -2.74
N GLN A 31 -4.18 10.08 -2.82
CA GLN A 31 -4.39 10.77 -4.10
C GLN A 31 -3.09 11.01 -4.91
N ASN A 32 -1.93 10.96 -4.27
CA ASN A 32 -0.65 11.19 -4.94
C ASN A 32 -0.27 9.99 -5.84
N ARG A 33 -0.49 10.14 -7.15
CA ARG A 33 -0.21 9.12 -8.17
C ARG A 33 1.22 8.56 -8.14
N ARG A 34 2.23 9.36 -7.74
CA ARG A 34 3.62 8.87 -7.64
C ARG A 34 3.78 7.85 -6.52
N ILE A 35 3.09 8.04 -5.40
CA ILE A 35 3.10 7.12 -4.26
C ILE A 35 2.30 5.86 -4.59
N ASN A 36 1.12 6.03 -5.20
CA ASN A 36 0.31 4.92 -5.70
C ASN A 36 1.12 4.01 -6.65
N LEU A 37 1.81 4.59 -7.64
CA LEU A 37 2.69 3.83 -8.53
C LEU A 37 3.86 3.17 -7.80
N LEU A 38 4.54 3.90 -6.89
CA LEU A 38 5.66 3.39 -6.10
C LEU A 38 5.25 2.17 -5.25
N PHE A 39 4.09 2.23 -4.59
CA PHE A 39 3.59 1.13 -3.78
C PHE A 39 3.21 -0.07 -4.66
N SER A 40 2.49 0.14 -5.77
CA SER A 40 2.17 -0.94 -6.73
C SER A 40 3.42 -1.62 -7.30
N GLN A 41 4.49 -0.86 -7.59
CA GLN A 41 5.75 -1.41 -8.10
C GLN A 41 6.56 -2.21 -7.07
N ASN A 42 6.32 -2.00 -5.77
CA ASN A 42 7.04 -2.65 -4.67
C ASN A 42 6.14 -3.58 -3.83
N LEU A 43 4.92 -3.83 -4.28
CA LEU A 43 4.01 -4.82 -3.71
C LEU A 43 4.48 -6.23 -4.06
N ARG A 44 4.62 -7.08 -3.05
CA ARG A 44 4.98 -8.49 -3.22
C ARG A 44 4.20 -9.40 -2.28
N LYS A 45 4.04 -10.65 -2.69
CA LYS A 45 3.48 -11.72 -1.85
C LYS A 45 4.59 -12.31 -0.98
N THR A 46 4.32 -12.51 0.31
CA THR A 46 5.25 -13.11 1.26
C THR A 46 5.21 -14.65 1.16
N PRO A 47 6.22 -15.38 1.68
CA PRO A 47 6.17 -16.84 1.79
C PRO A 47 4.99 -17.37 2.62
N ALA A 48 4.42 -16.55 3.51
CA ALA A 48 3.23 -16.89 4.29
C ALA A 48 1.91 -16.68 3.52
N GLY A 49 1.97 -16.23 2.26
CA GLY A 49 0.80 -15.98 1.42
C GLY A 49 0.12 -14.62 1.63
N THR A 50 0.58 -13.82 2.60
CA THR A 50 0.17 -12.41 2.80
C THR A 50 0.84 -11.47 1.80
N TYR A 51 0.52 -10.18 1.83
CA TYR A 51 1.12 -9.17 0.98
C TYR A 51 1.86 -8.09 1.80
N GLU A 52 2.90 -7.52 1.21
CA GLU A 52 3.63 -6.39 1.79
C GLU A 52 4.14 -5.44 0.69
N VAL A 53 4.33 -4.16 1.03
CA VAL A 53 5.13 -3.21 0.24
C VAL A 53 6.54 -3.18 0.81
N ALA A 54 7.54 -3.34 -0.07
CA ALA A 54 8.93 -3.52 0.30
C ALA A 54 9.85 -2.50 -0.41
N ILE A 55 10.18 -1.40 0.28
CA ILE A 55 10.97 -0.29 -0.29
C ILE A 55 12.29 -0.16 0.49
N GLY A 56 13.42 -0.49 -0.14
CA GLY A 56 14.73 -0.47 0.52
C GLY A 56 14.76 -1.42 1.72
N TRP A 57 14.89 -0.86 2.93
CA TRP A 57 14.83 -1.59 4.20
C TRP A 57 13.42 -1.65 4.81
N ASP A 58 12.52 -0.74 4.40
CA ASP A 58 11.19 -0.60 4.99
C ASP A 58 10.24 -1.67 4.44
N ARG A 59 9.48 -2.30 5.35
CA ARG A 59 8.47 -3.33 5.04
C ARG A 59 7.19 -2.97 5.76
N VAL A 60 6.06 -3.00 5.05
CA VAL A 60 4.74 -2.81 5.64
C VAL A 60 3.77 -3.84 5.09
N ALA A 61 3.04 -4.51 5.99
CA ALA A 61 1.98 -5.43 5.62
C ALA A 61 0.87 -4.67 4.88
N VAL A 62 0.28 -5.33 3.88
CA VAL A 62 -0.77 -4.75 3.04
C VAL A 62 -2.01 -5.64 3.11
N GLU A 63 -3.14 -5.02 3.44
CA GLU A 63 -4.45 -5.61 3.21
C GLU A 63 -4.81 -5.44 1.72
N ILE A 64 -5.02 -6.55 1.02
CA ILE A 64 -5.61 -6.51 -0.32
C ILE A 64 -7.12 -6.61 -0.15
N GLU A 65 -7.85 -5.58 -0.56
CA GLU A 65 -9.29 -5.71 -0.75
C GLU A 65 -9.53 -6.60 -1.96
N ASP A 66 -9.87 -7.86 -1.71
CA ASP A 66 -10.25 -8.77 -2.78
C ASP A 66 -11.49 -8.24 -3.50
N ALA A 67 -11.54 -8.43 -4.81
CA ALA A 67 -12.73 -8.11 -5.56
C ALA A 67 -13.84 -9.10 -5.13
N PRO A 68 -15.06 -8.65 -4.85
CA PRO A 68 -16.18 -9.57 -4.77
C PRO A 68 -16.42 -10.14 -6.19
N TYR A 69 -15.85 -11.32 -6.46
CA TYR A 69 -16.18 -12.37 -7.44
C TYR A 69 -17.20 -12.00 -8.55
N VAL A 70 -17.07 -12.32 -9.84
CA VAL A 70 -16.22 -13.23 -10.65
C VAL A 70 -16.15 -12.65 -12.08
N VAL A 71 -15.34 -13.13 -13.04
CA VAL A 71 -14.62 -14.41 -13.19
C VAL A 71 -13.11 -14.16 -13.31
#